data_AF-A0A453FB24-F1
#
_entry.id   AF-A0A453FB24-F1
#
_cell.length_a   1.000
_cell.length_b   1.000
_cell.length_c   1.000
_cell.angle_alpha   90.00
_cell.angle_beta   90.00
_cell.angle_gamma   90.00
#
_symmetry.space_group_name_H-M   'P 1'
#
loop_
_entity.id
_entity.type
_entity.pdbx_description
1 polymer ?
#
loop_
_entity_poly.entity_id
_entity_poly.type
_entity_poly.pdbx_seq_one_letter_code
_entity_poly.pdbx_strand_id
1 'polypeptide(L)'
;MRPAPVLAAGGRTVGNILSATEWMLPSPATQVHTISVLPSHSPSPAPQFAFSNLTTASKSSGGKGDQQGTPRFDVVRDDLLHPLANGNKARKLDALLPLLRRRGATDVITCGGCQSAHAAAVGVMRLVEHLSCLSSFHNDEEVHIVVDAGTGTTAVGLALGAVCLGLHWRVTAVMLADTLERYQEQEKSLISDFKGLCHEDCHHLVGTDGLVHWVDRSSPRRFGKVLGGEIASCRQVARQTGILLDPVYTLAAWEQAVDLCRGDGREAKVAMIHTGGTLGLFGLAQRYPQHFAATANGQA
;
A
#
# COMPACT_ATOMS: atom_id res chain seq x y z
N MET A 1 3.08 42.63 2.26
CA MET A 1 3.69 41.28 2.36
C MET A 1 3.76 40.90 3.83
N ARG A 2 3.04 39.86 4.26
CA ARG A 2 3.27 39.26 5.59
C ARG A 2 4.51 38.35 5.50
N PRO A 3 5.38 38.31 6.53
CA PRO A 3 6.54 37.43 6.51
C PRO A 3 6.07 35.98 6.51
N ALA A 4 6.73 35.13 5.72
CA ALA A 4 6.63 33.68 5.87
C ALA A 4 7.05 33.30 7.31
N PRO A 5 6.47 32.26 7.92
CA PRO A 5 6.90 31.83 9.24
C PRO A 5 8.37 31.39 9.14
N VAL A 6 9.23 32.14 9.80
CA VAL A 6 10.63 31.78 10.06
C VAL A 6 10.58 30.59 11.02
N LEU A 7 10.65 29.38 10.48
CA LEU A 7 10.90 28.18 11.26
C LEU A 7 12.34 28.26 11.77
N ALA A 8 12.46 28.38 13.09
CA ALA A 8 13.70 28.62 13.82
C ALA A 8 14.75 27.51 13.61
N ALA A 9 16.01 27.91 13.79
CA ALA A 9 17.22 27.12 13.62
C ALA A 9 17.20 25.76 14.33
N GLY A 10 17.34 24.70 13.54
CA GLY A 10 17.43 23.30 13.93
C GLY A 10 17.12 22.44 12.69
N GLY A 11 18.08 21.65 12.20
CA GLY A 11 17.96 20.94 10.91
C GLY A 11 16.66 20.14 10.78
N ARG A 12 16.08 20.10 9.57
CA ARG A 12 14.86 19.33 9.27
C ARG A 12 15.20 17.85 9.07
N THR A 13 15.21 17.06 10.14
CA THR A 13 15.13 15.59 10.07
C THR A 13 13.73 15.16 9.64
N VAL A 14 13.56 13.90 9.21
CA VAL A 14 12.22 13.39 8.87
C VAL A 14 11.27 13.40 10.07
N GLY A 15 11.75 13.06 11.27
CA GLY A 15 10.94 13.21 12.49
C GLY A 15 10.49 14.65 12.74
N ASN A 16 11.34 15.65 12.45
CA ASN A 16 10.97 17.06 12.53
C ASN A 16 9.92 17.44 11.47
N ILE A 17 10.01 16.89 10.27
CA ILE A 17 9.01 17.09 9.21
C ILE A 17 7.66 16.49 9.62
N LEU A 18 7.65 15.24 10.12
CA LEU A 18 6.42 14.55 10.50
C LEU A 18 5.73 15.23 11.70
N SER A 19 6.50 15.64 12.71
CA SER A 19 5.97 16.33 13.90
C SER A 19 5.51 17.77 13.63
N ALA A 20 6.17 18.50 12.73
CA ALA A 20 5.77 19.86 12.36
C ALA A 20 4.66 19.91 11.29
N THR A 21 4.33 18.78 10.67
CA THR A 21 3.28 18.72 9.66
C THR A 21 1.91 18.75 10.31
N GLU A 22 1.07 19.68 9.87
CA GLU A 22 -0.36 19.65 10.17
C GLU A 22 -1.02 18.56 9.32
N TRP A 23 -1.84 17.74 9.95
CA TRP A 23 -2.45 16.57 9.34
C TRP A 23 -3.96 16.72 9.19
N MET A 24 -4.53 16.20 8.10
CA MET A 24 -5.98 16.12 7.92
C MET A 24 -6.59 15.03 8.79
N LEU A 25 -5.93 13.86 8.84
CA LEU A 25 -6.37 12.71 9.59
C LEU A 25 -5.93 12.86 11.06
N PRO A 26 -6.86 12.67 12.01
CA PRO A 26 -6.57 12.82 13.44
C PRO A 26 -5.53 11.80 13.93
N SER A 27 -5.42 10.66 13.25
CA SER A 27 -4.47 9.59 13.56
C SER A 27 -3.95 8.95 12.26
N PRO A 28 -2.67 8.55 12.19
CA PRO A 28 -2.16 7.76 11.07
C PRO A 28 -2.59 6.29 11.13
N ALA A 29 -3.26 5.89 12.22
CA ALA A 29 -3.56 4.51 12.55
C ALA A 29 -4.36 3.81 11.47
N THR A 30 -3.96 2.58 11.19
CA THR A 30 -4.57 1.70 10.20
C THR A 30 -4.62 0.29 10.76
N GLN A 31 -5.65 -0.47 10.39
CA GLN A 31 -5.77 -1.84 10.89
C GLN A 31 -4.76 -2.73 10.16
N VAL A 32 -4.22 -3.73 10.85
CA VAL A 32 -3.34 -4.73 10.25
C VAL A 32 -4.01 -6.09 10.40
N HIS A 33 -4.21 -6.78 9.28
CA HIS A 33 -4.75 -8.13 9.24
C HIS A 33 -3.67 -9.13 8.86
N THR A 34 -3.49 -10.19 9.63
CA THR A 34 -2.53 -11.27 9.33
C THR A 34 -3.25 -12.37 8.57
N ILE A 35 -2.74 -12.71 7.39
CA ILE A 35 -3.31 -13.71 6.49
C ILE A 35 -2.37 -14.90 6.41
N SER A 36 -2.89 -16.10 6.66
CA SER A 36 -2.19 -17.35 6.40
C SER A 36 -2.48 -17.85 4.98
N VAL A 37 -1.47 -18.40 4.31
CA VAL A 37 -1.57 -19.00 2.99
C VAL A 37 -1.47 -20.52 3.11
N LEU A 38 -2.50 -21.22 2.65
CA LEU A 38 -2.61 -22.68 2.70
C LEU A 38 -2.64 -23.26 1.27
N PRO A 39 -2.07 -24.45 1.03
CA PRO A 39 -2.29 -25.17 -0.22
C PRO A 39 -3.79 -25.44 -0.43
N SER A 40 -4.28 -25.27 -1.66
CA SER A 40 -5.64 -25.68 -2.01
C SER A 40 -5.65 -27.15 -2.43
N HIS A 41 -6.54 -27.96 -1.83
CA HIS A 41 -6.75 -29.37 -2.18
C HIS A 41 -7.83 -29.59 -3.26
N SER A 42 -8.26 -28.53 -3.95
CA SER A 42 -9.33 -28.62 -4.94
C SER A 42 -8.82 -29.08 -6.31
N PRO A 43 -9.51 -30.01 -7.02
CA PRO A 43 -9.12 -30.39 -8.38
C PRO A 43 -9.24 -29.20 -9.35
N SER A 44 -8.32 -29.12 -10.32
CA SER A 44 -8.25 -28.11 -11.38
C SER A 44 -9.61 -27.90 -12.08
N PRO A 45 -10.04 -26.66 -12.42
CA PRO A 45 -9.28 -25.40 -12.51
C PRO A 45 -9.42 -24.51 -11.26
N ALA A 46 -9.47 -25.10 -10.07
CA ALA A 46 -9.57 -24.35 -8.82
C ALA A 46 -8.30 -23.54 -8.49
N PRO A 47 -8.43 -22.44 -7.72
CA PRO A 47 -7.30 -21.63 -7.27
C PRO A 47 -6.31 -22.45 -6.44
N GLN A 48 -5.02 -22.22 -6.68
CA GLN A 48 -3.91 -23.02 -6.11
C GLN A 48 -3.75 -22.85 -4.59
N PHE A 49 -4.27 -21.75 -4.03
CA PHE A 49 -4.14 -21.41 -2.61
C PHE A 49 -5.48 -21.10 -1.96
N ALA A 50 -5.57 -21.36 -0.66
CA ALA A 50 -6.64 -20.91 0.22
C ALA A 50 -6.08 -19.96 1.28
N PHE A 51 -6.91 -19.04 1.75
CA PHE A 51 -6.52 -18.01 2.70
C PHE A 51 -7.34 -18.11 3.99
N SER A 52 -6.75 -17.72 5.12
CA SER A 52 -7.48 -17.51 6.37
C SER A 52 -7.03 -16.22 7.03
N ASN A 53 -7.97 -15.46 7.58
CA ASN A 53 -7.69 -14.23 8.32
C ASN A 53 -7.53 -14.55 9.80
N LEU A 54 -6.28 -14.59 10.26
CA LEU A 54 -5.93 -14.96 11.64
C LEU A 54 -6.36 -13.88 12.65
N THR A 55 -6.41 -12.62 12.22
CA THR A 55 -6.81 -11.49 13.07
C THR A 55 -8.28 -11.57 13.48
N THR A 56 -9.15 -12.12 12.62
CA THR A 56 -10.57 -12.32 12.95
C THR A 56 -10.82 -13.68 13.60
N ALA A 57 -10.10 -14.73 13.22
CA ALA A 57 -10.25 -16.08 13.77
C ALA A 57 -9.89 -16.18 15.27
N SER A 58 -8.89 -15.40 15.72
CA SER A 58 -8.50 -15.33 17.14
C SER A 58 -9.62 -14.79 18.05
N LYS A 59 -10.60 -14.06 17.50
CA LYS A 59 -11.76 -13.54 18.25
C LYS A 59 -12.92 -14.53 18.37
N SER A 60 -12.98 -15.59 17.56
CA SER A 60 -14.17 -16.43 17.40
C SER A 60 -14.03 -17.90 17.83
N SER A 61 -12.82 -18.39 18.17
CA SER A 61 -12.68 -19.79 18.59
C SER A 61 -11.42 -20.06 19.43
N GLY A 62 -11.58 -20.79 20.54
CA GLY A 62 -10.49 -21.45 21.28
C GLY A 62 -9.95 -22.66 20.53
N GLY A 63 -9.60 -22.51 19.25
CA GLY A 63 -9.29 -23.59 18.33
C GLY A 63 -7.83 -23.60 17.86
N LYS A 64 -7.16 -24.72 18.15
CA LYS A 64 -5.89 -25.27 17.62
C LYS A 64 -4.85 -24.27 17.12
N GLY A 65 -3.78 -24.18 17.90
CA GLY A 65 -2.66 -23.26 17.73
C GLY A 65 -2.08 -23.21 16.32
N ASP A 66 -1.56 -22.01 16.05
CA ASP A 66 -0.60 -21.65 15.01
C ASP A 66 0.23 -22.88 14.60
N GLN A 67 -0.04 -23.44 13.41
CA GLN A 67 0.82 -24.49 12.87
C GLN A 67 2.13 -23.83 12.49
N GLN A 68 3.12 -23.98 13.37
CA GLN A 68 4.46 -23.46 13.23
C GLN A 68 5.00 -23.78 11.83
N GLY A 69 5.32 -22.74 11.04
CA GLY A 69 5.82 -22.87 9.67
C GLY A 69 4.80 -22.62 8.54
N THR A 70 3.55 -22.25 8.84
CA THR A 70 2.60 -21.85 7.78
C THR A 70 2.96 -20.47 7.22
N PRO A 71 3.13 -20.31 5.89
CA PRO A 71 3.40 -19.01 5.28
C PRO A 71 2.31 -17.98 5.62
N ARG A 72 2.72 -16.78 6.01
CA ARG A 72 1.83 -15.69 6.38
C ARG A 72 2.36 -14.34 5.94
N PHE A 73 1.47 -13.39 5.72
CA PHE A 73 1.79 -12.00 5.47
C PHE A 73 0.77 -11.09 6.14
N ASP A 74 1.17 -9.87 6.46
CA ASP A 74 0.28 -8.85 7.00
C ASP A 74 -0.32 -7.99 5.88
N VAL A 75 -1.53 -7.50 6.11
CA VAL A 75 -2.26 -6.60 5.21
C VAL A 75 -2.58 -5.32 5.99
N VAL A 76 -1.92 -4.24 5.61
CA VAL A 76 -2.15 -2.90 6.14
C VAL A 76 -3.38 -2.30 5.47
N ARG A 77 -4.47 -2.14 6.23
CA ARG A 77 -5.83 -1.83 5.78
C ARG A 77 -6.08 -0.34 5.54
N ASP A 78 -5.24 0.27 4.71
CA ASP A 78 -5.40 1.66 4.29
C ASP A 78 -6.72 1.91 3.54
N ASP A 79 -7.32 0.87 2.96
CA ASP A 79 -8.67 0.94 2.39
C ASP A 79 -9.75 1.34 3.40
N LEU A 80 -9.50 1.15 4.69
CA LEU A 80 -10.40 1.53 5.79
C LEU A 80 -10.06 2.90 6.41
N LEU A 81 -9.03 3.58 5.91
CA LEU A 81 -8.50 4.81 6.51
C LEU A 81 -9.50 5.97 6.50
N HIS A 82 -10.34 6.05 5.46
CA HIS A 82 -11.30 7.13 5.30
C HIS A 82 -12.55 6.64 4.54
N PRO A 83 -13.76 7.02 4.97
CA PRO A 83 -15.01 6.47 4.43
C PRO A 83 -15.28 6.82 2.95
N LEU A 84 -14.78 7.97 2.48
CA LEU A 84 -15.01 8.48 1.12
C LEU A 84 -13.75 8.46 0.25
N ALA A 85 -12.69 9.15 0.68
CA ALA A 85 -11.37 9.09 0.05
C ALA A 85 -10.67 7.75 0.36
N ASN A 86 -11.03 6.68 -0.36
CA ASN A 86 -10.54 5.34 -0.04
C ASN A 86 -9.00 5.22 -0.18
N GLY A 87 -8.38 4.46 0.72
CA GLY A 87 -7.06 3.90 0.49
C GLY A 87 -5.91 4.90 0.53
N ASN A 88 -4.92 4.66 -0.33
CA ASN A 88 -3.70 5.46 -0.38
C ASN A 88 -3.93 6.93 -0.79
N LYS A 89 -5.10 7.27 -1.35
CA LYS A 89 -5.43 8.66 -1.72
C LYS A 89 -5.74 9.50 -0.50
N ALA A 90 -6.49 8.99 0.48
CA ALA A 90 -6.66 9.70 1.76
C ALA A 90 -5.32 9.96 2.43
N ARG A 91 -4.42 8.97 2.43
CA ARG A 91 -3.09 9.11 3.01
C ARG A 91 -2.24 10.19 2.34
N LYS A 92 -2.32 10.31 1.01
CA LYS A 92 -1.64 11.39 0.28
C LYS A 92 -2.24 12.77 0.55
N LEU A 93 -3.56 12.83 0.66
CA LEU A 93 -4.29 14.05 1.00
C LEU A 93 -4.05 14.50 2.44
N ASP A 94 -3.65 13.58 3.32
CA ASP A 94 -3.41 13.82 4.73
C ASP A 94 -2.45 14.99 4.99
N ALA A 95 -1.30 15.00 4.31
CA ALA A 95 -0.36 16.13 4.39
C ALA A 95 -0.73 17.29 3.43
N LEU A 96 -1.35 16.97 2.29
CA LEU A 96 -1.55 17.93 1.20
C LEU A 96 -2.66 18.95 1.50
N LEU A 97 -3.80 18.51 2.04
CA LEU A 97 -4.94 19.40 2.26
C LEU A 97 -4.65 20.51 3.30
N PRO A 98 -3.99 20.24 4.43
CA PRO A 98 -3.58 21.29 5.36
C PRO A 98 -2.63 22.31 4.71
N LEU A 99 -1.70 21.84 3.87
CA LEU A 99 -0.80 22.72 3.10
C LEU A 99 -1.58 23.65 2.15
N LEU A 100 -2.56 23.12 1.42
CA LEU A 100 -3.41 23.89 0.52
C LEU A 100 -4.25 24.91 1.28
N ARG A 101 -4.82 24.51 2.43
CA ARG A 101 -5.62 25.38 3.30
C ARG A 101 -4.80 26.58 3.80
N ARG A 102 -3.55 26.35 4.23
CA ARG A 102 -2.64 27.44 4.66
C ARG A 102 -2.31 28.44 3.55
N ARG A 103 -2.33 27.98 2.28
CA ARG A 103 -2.14 28.84 1.11
C ARG A 103 -3.41 29.60 0.71
N GLY A 104 -4.50 29.44 1.45
CA GLY A 104 -5.78 30.08 1.15
C GLY A 104 -6.48 29.48 -0.07
N ALA A 105 -6.13 28.24 -0.46
CA ALA A 105 -6.81 27.56 -1.55
C ALA A 105 -8.27 27.27 -1.15
N THR A 106 -9.20 27.65 -2.02
CA THR A 106 -10.65 27.41 -1.86
C THR A 106 -11.11 26.16 -2.59
N ASP A 107 -10.41 25.80 -3.67
CA ASP A 107 -10.78 24.75 -4.60
C ASP A 107 -9.59 23.82 -4.85
N VAL A 108 -9.87 22.53 -4.99
CA VAL A 108 -8.87 21.50 -5.32
C VAL A 108 -9.25 20.85 -6.63
N ILE A 109 -8.42 21.04 -7.64
CA ILE A 109 -8.52 20.35 -8.93
C ILE A 109 -7.50 19.22 -8.93
N THR A 110 -7.95 17.99 -9.16
CA THR A 110 -7.10 16.81 -9.26
C THR A 110 -7.49 15.99 -10.49
N CYS A 111 -6.54 15.24 -11.04
CA CYS A 111 -6.74 14.38 -12.21
C CYS A 111 -6.16 12.99 -11.96
N GLY A 112 -6.68 11.99 -12.69
CA GLY A 112 -6.15 10.63 -12.70
C GLY A 112 -4.89 10.55 -13.55
N GLY A 113 -3.76 11.03 -13.03
CA GLY A 113 -2.46 11.08 -13.71
C GLY A 113 -1.38 11.68 -12.81
N CYS A 114 -0.11 11.64 -13.24
CA CYS A 114 1.05 12.03 -12.42
C CYS A 114 1.02 13.51 -11.99
N GLN A 115 0.51 13.84 -10.79
CA GLN A 115 0.79 15.13 -10.12
C GLN A 115 0.69 15.09 -8.57
N SER A 116 1.50 15.98 -7.97
CA SER A 116 1.85 16.25 -6.56
C SER A 116 2.49 15.09 -5.78
N ALA A 117 3.80 14.96 -6.02
CA ALA A 117 4.72 13.98 -5.47
C ALA A 117 4.98 14.06 -3.96
N HIS A 118 5.31 15.28 -3.49
CA HIS A 118 6.08 15.41 -2.26
C HIS A 118 5.21 15.38 -0.99
N ALA A 119 4.15 16.19 -0.93
CA ALA A 119 3.21 16.15 0.20
C ALA A 119 2.54 14.78 0.31
N ALA A 120 2.25 14.18 -0.86
CA ALA A 120 1.78 12.81 -0.95
C ALA A 120 2.76 11.81 -0.34
N ALA A 121 4.06 11.94 -0.60
CA ALA A 121 5.10 11.10 0.00
C ALA A 121 5.20 11.31 1.52
N VAL A 122 5.13 12.55 2.03
CA VAL A 122 5.16 12.84 3.47
C VAL A 122 4.01 12.16 4.22
N GLY A 123 2.80 12.16 3.67
CA GLY A 123 1.67 11.41 4.26
C GLY A 123 1.88 9.90 4.29
N VAL A 124 2.61 9.36 3.30
CA VAL A 124 2.99 7.94 3.28
C VAL A 124 4.10 7.65 4.28
N MET A 125 5.07 8.54 4.47
CA MET A 125 6.12 8.38 5.49
C MET A 125 5.54 8.35 6.92
N ARG A 126 4.47 9.10 7.18
CA ARG A 126 3.71 9.02 8.45
C ARG A 126 3.14 7.63 8.71
N LEU A 127 2.79 6.87 7.65
CA LEU A 127 2.40 5.46 7.82
C LEU A 127 3.60 4.62 8.27
N VAL A 128 4.77 4.82 7.67
CA VAL A 128 5.97 4.05 8.03
C VAL A 128 6.32 4.28 9.51
N GLU A 129 6.33 5.54 9.95
CA GLU A 129 6.54 5.89 11.37
C GLU A 129 5.50 5.23 12.28
N HIS A 130 4.22 5.25 11.88
CA HIS A 130 3.18 4.59 12.65
C HIS A 130 3.39 3.07 12.74
N LEU A 131 3.66 2.42 11.61
CA LEU A 131 3.88 0.98 11.54
C LEU A 131 5.10 0.57 12.35
N SER A 132 6.22 1.31 12.31
CA SER A 132 7.42 1.01 13.10
C SER A 132 7.21 1.13 14.62
N CYS A 133 6.13 1.78 15.05
CA CYS A 133 5.73 1.85 16.45
C CYS A 133 4.82 0.69 16.89
N LEU A 134 4.33 -0.13 15.95
CA LEU A 134 3.47 -1.27 16.29
C LEU A 134 4.31 -2.42 16.81
N SER A 135 3.82 -3.10 17.85
CA SER A 135 4.51 -4.28 18.40
C SER A 135 4.64 -5.43 17.40
N SER A 136 3.86 -5.44 16.32
CA SER A 136 3.98 -6.42 15.25
C SER A 136 5.11 -6.08 14.28
N PHE A 137 5.65 -4.87 14.24
CA PHE A 137 6.74 -4.47 13.35
C PHE A 137 7.91 -3.99 14.21
N HIS A 138 8.80 -4.91 14.57
CA HIS A 138 9.98 -4.55 15.37
C HIS A 138 11.00 -3.81 14.49
N ASN A 139 11.69 -2.82 15.07
CA ASN A 139 12.66 -2.00 14.34
C ASN A 139 13.84 -2.80 13.75
N ASP A 140 14.21 -3.91 14.39
CA ASP A 140 15.32 -4.76 13.97
C ASP A 140 14.91 -5.87 12.99
N GLU A 141 13.61 -6.03 12.71
CA GLU A 141 13.10 -7.05 11.80
C GLU A 141 13.23 -6.59 10.34
N GLU A 142 13.66 -7.50 9.46
CA GLU A 142 13.62 -7.27 8.02
C GLU A 142 12.16 -7.33 7.54
N VAL A 143 11.62 -6.19 7.10
CA VAL A 143 10.23 -6.11 6.61
C VAL A 143 10.23 -5.90 5.11
N HIS A 144 9.52 -6.77 4.39
CA HIS A 144 9.26 -6.65 2.97
C HIS A 144 7.87 -6.06 2.74
N ILE A 145 7.83 -4.77 2.42
CA ILE A 145 6.61 -4.07 2.04
C ILE A 145 6.28 -4.38 0.58
N VAL A 146 5.03 -4.75 0.32
CA VAL A 146 4.49 -5.02 -1.02
C VAL A 146 3.37 -4.05 -1.32
N VAL A 147 3.42 -3.39 -2.48
CA VAL A 147 2.42 -2.39 -2.88
C VAL A 147 2.21 -2.39 -4.38
N ASP A 148 1.00 -2.08 -4.84
CA ASP A 148 0.71 -1.86 -6.25
C ASP A 148 1.08 -0.43 -6.67
N ALA A 149 1.54 -0.26 -7.90
CA ALA A 149 2.03 1.01 -8.40
C ALA A 149 1.32 1.47 -9.68
N GLY A 150 0.46 2.49 -9.54
CA GLY A 150 0.02 3.33 -10.65
C GLY A 150 1.07 4.36 -11.03
N THR A 151 1.28 5.36 -10.16
CA THR A 151 2.22 6.49 -10.36
C THR A 151 3.53 6.37 -9.57
N GLY A 152 3.70 5.29 -8.79
CA GLY A 152 4.89 5.06 -7.97
C GLY A 152 5.01 5.87 -6.66
N THR A 153 4.28 6.97 -6.49
CA THR A 153 4.40 7.86 -5.31
C THR A 153 4.23 7.16 -3.97
N THR A 154 3.33 6.17 -3.89
CA THR A 154 3.11 5.41 -2.65
C THR A 154 4.33 4.53 -2.34
N ALA A 155 4.87 3.82 -3.33
CA ALA A 155 6.05 2.98 -3.16
C ALA A 155 7.28 3.80 -2.75
N VAL A 156 7.54 4.91 -3.45
CA VAL A 156 8.69 5.78 -3.13
C VAL A 156 8.53 6.44 -1.77
N GLY A 157 7.31 6.88 -1.40
CA GLY A 157 7.06 7.43 -0.05
C GLY A 157 7.31 6.41 1.08
N LEU A 158 6.95 5.13 0.86
CA LEU A 158 7.25 4.04 1.80
C LEU A 158 8.76 3.84 1.92
N ALA A 159 9.47 3.80 0.79
CA ALA A 159 10.92 3.58 0.78
C ALA A 159 11.70 4.76 1.39
N LEU A 160 11.30 6.00 1.09
CA LEU A 160 11.86 7.20 1.72
C LEU A 160 11.63 7.19 3.23
N GLY A 161 10.43 6.80 3.68
CA GLY A 161 10.11 6.67 5.10
C GLY A 161 11.02 5.66 5.79
N ALA A 162 11.19 4.48 5.20
CA ALA A 162 12.06 3.44 5.73
C ALA A 162 13.52 3.91 5.87
N VAL A 163 14.09 4.45 4.79
CA VAL A 163 15.47 4.95 4.76
C VAL A 163 15.70 6.06 5.78
N CYS A 164 14.79 7.04 5.84
CA CYS A 164 14.97 8.18 6.72
C CYS A 164 14.75 7.87 8.21
N LEU A 165 14.02 6.79 8.51
CA LEU A 165 13.83 6.28 9.87
C LEU A 165 14.87 5.21 10.25
N GLY A 166 15.80 4.87 9.34
CA GLY A 166 16.84 3.87 9.58
C GLY A 166 16.30 2.44 9.69
N LEU A 167 15.15 2.15 9.07
CA LEU A 167 14.49 0.84 9.15
C LEU A 167 15.07 -0.12 8.09
N HIS A 168 15.18 -1.40 8.45
CA HIS A 168 15.62 -2.46 7.54
C HIS A 168 14.48 -2.95 6.64
N TRP A 169 13.73 -2.01 6.05
CA TRP A 169 12.56 -2.32 5.24
C TRP A 169 12.88 -2.22 3.76
N ARG A 170 12.40 -3.20 2.98
CA ARG A 170 12.48 -3.20 1.53
C ARG A 170 11.09 -3.00 0.94
N VAL A 171 10.99 -2.25 -0.16
CA VAL A 171 9.72 -2.02 -0.85
C VAL A 171 9.75 -2.68 -2.21
N THR A 172 8.88 -3.67 -2.43
CA THR A 172 8.57 -4.19 -3.77
C THR A 172 7.28 -3.54 -4.28
N ALA A 173 7.35 -2.96 -5.48
CA ALA A 173 6.23 -2.30 -6.12
C ALA A 173 5.83 -3.01 -7.42
N VAL A 174 4.58 -3.48 -7.50
CA VAL A 174 4.06 -4.16 -8.69
C VAL A 174 3.57 -3.12 -9.70
N MET A 175 4.26 -3.03 -10.83
CA MET A 175 3.98 -2.08 -11.91
C MET A 175 2.67 -2.40 -12.61
N LEU A 176 1.81 -1.39 -12.81
CA LEU A 176 0.47 -1.60 -13.37
C LEU A 176 0.25 -0.99 -14.76
N ALA A 177 0.97 0.08 -15.10
CA ALA A 177 0.56 0.93 -16.21
C ALA A 177 1.67 1.26 -17.22
N ASP A 178 2.91 1.44 -16.75
CA ASP A 178 4.01 1.96 -17.55
C ASP A 178 5.22 1.02 -17.56
N THR A 179 6.29 1.41 -18.26
CA THR A 179 7.52 0.62 -18.34
C THR A 179 8.41 0.80 -17.10
N LEU A 180 9.33 -0.15 -16.88
CA LEU A 180 10.30 -0.08 -15.79
C LEU A 180 11.10 1.23 -15.82
N GLU A 181 11.55 1.65 -17.00
CA GLU A 181 12.32 2.88 -17.18
C GLU A 181 11.52 4.10 -16.71
N ARG A 182 10.22 4.17 -17.05
CA ARG A 182 9.34 5.25 -16.61
C ARG A 182 9.15 5.27 -15.09
N TYR A 183 9.01 4.12 -14.45
CA TYR A 183 8.92 4.04 -12.99
C TYR A 183 10.23 4.47 -12.32
N GLN A 184 11.39 4.10 -12.88
CA GLN A 184 12.70 4.53 -12.38
C GLN A 184 12.94 6.03 -12.57
N GLU A 185 12.53 6.61 -13.70
CA GLU A 185 12.56 8.06 -13.93
C GLU A 185 11.65 8.79 -12.94
N GLN A 186 10.44 8.27 -12.74
CA GLN A 186 9.50 8.82 -11.77
C GLN A 186 10.06 8.73 -10.35
N GLU A 187 10.69 7.62 -9.97
CA GLU A 187 11.38 7.46 -8.69
C GLU A 187 12.45 8.53 -8.49
N LYS A 188 13.33 8.73 -9.46
CA LYS A 188 14.37 9.78 -9.43
C LYS A 188 13.77 11.17 -9.22
N SER A 189 12.70 11.48 -9.96
CA SER A 189 11.98 12.76 -9.81
C SER A 189 11.38 12.91 -8.41
N LEU A 190 10.73 11.88 -7.87
CA LEU A 190 10.12 11.90 -6.54
C LEU A 190 11.17 12.06 -5.43
N ILE A 191 12.31 11.40 -5.57
CA ILE A 191 13.45 11.52 -4.65
C ILE A 191 14.02 12.94 -4.70
N SER A 192 14.21 13.50 -5.90
CA SER A 192 14.70 14.87 -6.09
C SER A 192 13.77 15.89 -5.42
N ASP A 193 12.46 15.77 -5.66
CA ASP A 193 11.44 16.63 -5.05
C ASP A 193 11.48 16.54 -3.52
N PHE A 194 11.68 15.34 -2.96
CA PHE A 194 11.80 15.13 -1.53
C PHE A 194 13.08 15.74 -0.94
N LYS A 195 14.23 15.60 -1.64
CA LYS A 195 15.51 16.21 -1.22
C LYS A 195 15.41 17.74 -1.17
N GLY A 196 14.65 18.36 -2.06
CA GLY A 196 14.39 19.81 -2.01
C GLY A 196 13.67 20.30 -0.75
N LEU A 197 13.06 19.41 0.05
CA LEU A 197 12.33 19.74 1.27
C LEU A 197 13.10 19.44 2.56
N CYS A 198 14.02 18.49 2.50
CA CYS A 198 14.79 18.01 3.64
C CYS A 198 16.14 18.71 3.73
N HIS A 199 16.71 18.78 4.92
CA HIS A 199 18.05 19.33 5.13
C HIS A 199 19.10 18.47 4.41
N GLU A 200 20.28 19.03 4.11
CA GLU A 200 21.36 18.33 3.40
C GLU A 200 21.77 17.02 4.09
N ASP A 201 21.62 16.93 5.42
CA ASP A 201 21.91 15.70 6.18
C ASP A 201 21.09 14.49 5.73
N CYS A 202 19.86 14.70 5.23
CA CYS A 202 19.03 13.63 4.68
C CYS A 202 19.44 13.25 3.25
N HIS A 203 20.22 14.07 2.54
CA HIS A 203 20.63 13.81 1.16
C HIS A 203 21.63 12.67 1.07
N HIS A 204 22.43 12.46 2.12
CA HIS A 204 23.39 11.36 2.21
C HIS A 204 22.75 10.01 2.54
N LEU A 205 21.61 10.02 3.27
CA LEU A 205 20.87 8.80 3.60
C LEU A 205 20.08 8.26 2.41
N VAL A 206 19.52 9.18 1.61
CA VAL A 206 18.68 8.83 0.48
C VAL A 206 19.53 8.80 -0.79
N GLY A 207 19.63 7.64 -1.42
CA GLY A 207 20.27 7.48 -2.73
C GLY A 207 19.62 8.34 -3.83
N THR A 208 20.06 8.16 -5.07
CA THR A 208 19.46 8.83 -6.25
C THR A 208 18.36 8.00 -6.90
N ASP A 209 18.40 6.69 -6.71
CA ASP A 209 17.54 5.68 -7.31
C ASP A 209 17.70 4.32 -6.59
N GLY A 210 16.88 3.34 -6.98
CA GLY A 210 16.97 1.97 -6.47
C GLY A 210 16.45 1.80 -5.04
N LEU A 211 15.63 2.74 -4.55
CA LEU A 211 14.95 2.62 -3.26
C LEU A 211 13.78 1.63 -3.35
N VAL A 212 13.19 1.48 -4.53
CA VAL A 212 12.06 0.58 -4.78
C VAL A 212 12.49 -0.54 -5.72
N HIS A 213 12.17 -1.77 -5.34
CA HIS A 213 12.27 -2.94 -6.21
C HIS A 213 11.01 -3.05 -7.07
N TRP A 214 11.10 -2.56 -8.30
CA TRP A 214 10.01 -2.58 -9.28
C TRP A 214 9.89 -3.97 -9.92
N VAL A 215 8.68 -4.52 -9.91
CA VAL A 215 8.40 -5.84 -10.50
C VAL A 215 7.21 -5.78 -11.45
N ASP A 216 7.27 -6.59 -12.50
CA ASP A 216 6.13 -6.77 -13.39
C ASP A 216 5.00 -7.51 -12.67
N ARG A 217 3.78 -7.27 -13.14
CA ARG A 217 2.63 -8.09 -12.76
C ARG A 217 2.84 -9.53 -13.24
N SER A 218 2.52 -10.49 -12.38
CA SER A 218 2.51 -11.95 -12.66
C SER A 218 1.90 -12.29 -14.03
N SER A 219 0.81 -11.59 -14.37
CA SER A 219 0.09 -11.68 -15.64
C SER A 219 0.12 -10.33 -16.36
N PRO A 220 1.11 -10.08 -17.24
CA PRO A 220 1.24 -8.82 -17.96
C PRO A 220 0.02 -8.48 -18.83
N ARG A 221 -0.41 -7.23 -18.77
CA ARG A 221 -1.58 -6.73 -19.52
C ARG A 221 -1.61 -5.21 -19.59
N ARG A 222 -2.41 -4.68 -20.52
CA ARG A 222 -2.71 -3.23 -20.56
C ARG A 222 -3.47 -2.80 -19.31
N PHE A 223 -3.13 -1.62 -18.80
CA PHE A 223 -3.77 -1.02 -17.64
C PHE A 223 -5.30 -1.00 -17.77
N GLY A 224 -6.00 -1.35 -16.68
CA GLY A 224 -7.46 -1.39 -16.61
C GLY A 224 -8.14 -2.53 -17.38
N LYS A 225 -7.41 -3.37 -18.12
CA LYS A 225 -7.94 -4.65 -18.63
C LYS A 225 -8.06 -5.63 -17.46
N VAL A 226 -9.13 -6.42 -17.42
CA VAL A 226 -9.29 -7.54 -16.47
C VAL A 226 -9.20 -8.85 -17.25
N LEU A 227 -8.37 -9.77 -16.78
CA LEU A 227 -8.18 -11.10 -17.37
C LEU A 227 -9.14 -12.12 -16.76
N GLY A 228 -9.33 -13.25 -17.45
CA GLY A 228 -10.16 -14.34 -16.96
C GLY A 228 -9.68 -14.86 -15.61
N GLY A 229 -10.61 -15.14 -14.70
CA GLY A 229 -10.30 -15.67 -13.36
C GLY A 229 -10.05 -14.62 -12.28
N GLU A 230 -9.58 -13.41 -12.60
CA GLU A 230 -9.18 -12.44 -11.58
C GLU A 230 -10.32 -11.94 -10.68
N ILE A 231 -11.51 -11.71 -11.25
CA ILE A 231 -12.68 -11.35 -10.44
C ILE A 231 -13.06 -12.53 -9.53
N ALA A 232 -12.87 -13.77 -9.98
CA ALA A 232 -13.09 -14.95 -9.15
C ALA A 232 -12.04 -15.06 -8.03
N SER A 233 -10.78 -14.73 -8.31
CA SER A 233 -9.71 -14.63 -7.30
C SER A 233 -10.02 -13.57 -6.24
N CYS A 234 -10.40 -12.34 -6.65
CA CYS A 234 -10.84 -11.30 -5.71
C CYS A 234 -12.01 -11.77 -4.85
N ARG A 235 -13.01 -12.43 -5.46
CA ARG A 235 -14.17 -12.97 -4.75
C ARG A 235 -13.78 -14.06 -3.76
N GLN A 236 -12.85 -14.93 -4.11
CA GLN A 236 -12.34 -15.97 -3.23
C GLN A 236 -11.67 -15.33 -2.00
N VAL A 237 -10.75 -14.39 -2.21
CA VAL A 237 -10.08 -13.66 -1.12
C VAL A 237 -11.11 -13.02 -0.20
N ALA A 238 -12.10 -12.32 -0.78
CA ALA A 238 -13.18 -11.70 -0.02
C ALA A 238 -13.98 -12.69 0.83
N ARG A 239 -14.36 -13.84 0.26
CA ARG A 239 -15.11 -14.89 0.98
C ARG A 239 -14.30 -15.54 2.10
N GLN A 240 -13.00 -15.71 1.89
CA GLN A 240 -12.12 -16.42 2.82
C GLN A 240 -11.57 -15.53 3.94
N THR A 241 -11.38 -14.23 3.67
CA THR A 241 -10.66 -13.32 4.58
C THR A 241 -11.48 -12.12 5.03
N GLY A 242 -12.60 -11.83 4.35
CA GLY A 242 -13.36 -10.59 4.53
C GLY A 242 -12.69 -9.36 3.92
N ILE A 243 -11.61 -9.52 3.15
CA ILE A 243 -10.86 -8.42 2.51
C ILE A 243 -11.28 -8.30 1.04
N LEU A 244 -11.74 -7.11 0.64
CA LEU A 244 -12.18 -6.83 -0.72
C LEU A 244 -11.03 -6.26 -1.56
N LEU A 245 -10.48 -7.09 -2.43
CA LEU A 245 -9.52 -6.66 -3.45
C LEU A 245 -10.24 -6.23 -4.74
N ASP A 246 -9.57 -5.40 -5.52
CA ASP A 246 -9.91 -5.09 -6.89
C ASP A 246 -8.90 -5.74 -7.86
N PRO A 247 -9.35 -6.18 -9.05
CA PRO A 247 -8.49 -6.88 -9.99
C PRO A 247 -7.51 -5.95 -10.71
N VAL A 248 -7.67 -4.62 -10.67
CA VAL A 248 -6.81 -3.67 -11.41
C VAL A 248 -5.54 -3.36 -10.60
N TYR A 249 -5.69 -3.12 -9.30
CA TYR A 249 -4.63 -2.65 -8.41
C TYR A 249 -4.28 -3.72 -7.36
N THR A 250 -5.13 -3.90 -6.36
CA THR A 250 -4.76 -4.59 -5.11
C THR A 250 -4.58 -6.10 -5.27
N LEU A 251 -5.21 -6.73 -6.27
CA LEU A 251 -4.93 -8.14 -6.58
C LEU A 251 -3.46 -8.38 -6.97
N ALA A 252 -2.83 -7.43 -7.68
CA ALA A 252 -1.45 -7.58 -8.12
C ALA A 252 -0.48 -7.61 -6.92
N ALA A 253 -0.68 -6.72 -5.96
CA ALA A 253 0.10 -6.71 -4.72
C ALA A 253 -0.20 -7.92 -3.83
N TRP A 254 -1.43 -8.43 -3.83
CA TRP A 254 -1.78 -9.65 -3.11
C TRP A 254 -1.03 -10.87 -3.65
N GLU A 255 -1.04 -11.06 -4.98
CA GLU A 255 -0.31 -12.16 -5.63
C GLU A 255 1.19 -12.09 -5.31
N GLN A 256 1.78 -10.89 -5.40
CA GLN A 256 3.19 -10.69 -5.06
C GLN A 256 3.49 -10.97 -3.57
N ALA A 257 2.59 -10.61 -2.66
CA ALA A 257 2.75 -10.90 -1.23
C ALA A 257 2.65 -12.41 -0.95
N VAL A 258 1.76 -13.12 -1.65
CA VAL A 258 1.66 -14.58 -1.60
C VAL A 258 2.96 -15.21 -2.07
N ASP A 259 3.52 -14.77 -3.20
CA ASP A 259 4.78 -15.30 -3.73
C ASP A 259 5.95 -15.07 -2.78
N LEU A 260 6.08 -13.86 -2.23
CA LEU A 260 7.16 -13.50 -1.31
C LEU A 260 7.09 -14.24 0.02
N CYS A 261 5.90 -14.40 0.61
CA CYS A 261 5.78 -15.11 1.89
C CYS A 261 6.04 -16.62 1.77
N ARG A 262 6.04 -17.15 0.54
CA ARG A 262 6.35 -18.55 0.23
C ARG A 262 7.82 -18.77 -0.16
N GLY A 263 8.55 -17.72 -0.50
CA GLY A 263 9.90 -17.80 -1.07
C GLY A 263 11.03 -18.00 -0.05
N ASP A 264 12.07 -18.72 -0.48
CA ASP A 264 13.47 -18.83 -0.02
C ASP A 264 13.84 -19.01 1.46
N GLY A 265 12.88 -19.14 2.39
CA GLY A 265 13.21 -19.48 3.79
C GLY A 265 13.96 -18.37 4.55
N ARG A 266 13.94 -17.13 4.04
CA ARG A 266 14.34 -15.95 4.82
C ARG A 266 13.21 -15.57 5.77
N GLU A 267 13.56 -15.30 7.02
CA GLU A 267 12.64 -14.87 8.09
C GLU A 267 12.04 -13.46 7.89
N ALA A 268 12.18 -12.86 6.70
CA ALA A 268 11.72 -11.51 6.45
C ALA A 268 10.19 -11.45 6.47
N LYS A 269 9.66 -10.53 7.28
CA LYS A 269 8.24 -10.31 7.44
C LYS A 269 7.65 -9.64 6.21
N VAL A 270 6.63 -10.24 5.60
CA VAL A 270 5.95 -9.64 4.44
C VAL A 270 4.73 -8.84 4.89
N ALA A 271 4.61 -7.59 4.41
CA ALA A 271 3.44 -6.75 4.66
C ALA A 271 2.95 -6.07 3.37
N MET A 272 1.74 -6.40 2.95
CA MET A 272 1.05 -5.78 1.83
C MET A 272 0.33 -4.51 2.26
N ILE A 273 0.48 -3.42 1.50
CA ILE A 273 -0.34 -2.21 1.68
C ILE A 273 -1.62 -2.36 0.85
N HIS A 274 -2.77 -2.44 1.51
CA HIS A 274 -4.06 -2.45 0.83
C HIS A 274 -4.43 -1.03 0.41
N THR A 275 -4.01 -0.63 -0.80
CA THR A 275 -4.12 0.74 -1.30
C THR A 275 -5.53 1.22 -1.64
N GLY A 276 -6.54 0.34 -1.56
CA GLY A 276 -7.94 0.68 -1.77
C GLY A 276 -8.52 0.04 -3.02
N GLY A 277 -9.15 0.86 -3.87
CA GLY A 277 -9.67 0.42 -5.18
C GLY A 277 -11.10 -0.14 -5.15
N THR A 278 -11.69 -0.32 -3.97
CA THR A 278 -13.04 -0.89 -3.80
C THR A 278 -14.14 -0.07 -4.48
N LEU A 279 -14.01 1.26 -4.54
CA LEU A 279 -14.95 2.11 -5.29
C LEU A 279 -14.92 1.84 -6.81
N GLY A 280 -13.79 1.35 -7.34
CA GLY A 280 -13.67 0.91 -8.73
C GLY A 280 -14.50 -0.33 -9.05
N LEU A 281 -14.90 -1.12 -8.04
CA LEU A 281 -15.70 -2.33 -8.22
C LEU A 281 -17.08 -2.02 -8.80
N PHE A 282 -17.67 -0.86 -8.53
CA PHE A 282 -18.96 -0.47 -9.13
C PHE A 282 -18.86 -0.31 -10.64
N GLY A 283 -17.79 0.33 -11.13
CA GLY A 283 -17.52 0.43 -12.57
C GLY A 283 -17.20 -0.92 -13.20
N LEU A 284 -16.48 -1.78 -12.48
CA LEU A 284 -16.23 -3.15 -12.93
C LEU A 284 -17.51 -3.99 -12.99
N ALA A 285 -18.44 -3.81 -12.05
CA ALA A 285 -19.72 -4.49 -12.04
C ALA A 285 -20.57 -4.11 -13.26
N GLN A 286 -20.53 -2.84 -13.68
CA GLN A 286 -21.17 -2.39 -14.92
C GLN A 286 -20.51 -2.99 -16.16
N ARG A 287 -19.18 -3.07 -16.19
CA ARG A 287 -18.42 -3.59 -17.34
C ARG A 287 -18.47 -5.11 -17.48
N TYR A 288 -18.59 -5.83 -16.36
CA TYR A 288 -18.50 -7.29 -16.27
C TYR A 288 -19.70 -7.89 -15.51
N PRO A 289 -20.95 -7.60 -15.88
CA PRO A 289 -22.14 -7.89 -15.07
C PRO A 289 -22.30 -9.38 -14.72
N GLN A 290 -21.94 -10.27 -15.65
CA GLN A 290 -21.94 -11.73 -15.44
C GLN A 290 -21.06 -12.21 -14.28
N HIS A 291 -20.02 -11.43 -13.91
CA HIS A 291 -19.15 -11.72 -12.78
C HIS A 291 -19.60 -11.05 -11.47
N PHE A 292 -20.67 -10.27 -11.47
CA PHE A 292 -21.20 -9.60 -10.27
C PHE A 292 -22.66 -9.93 -9.99
N ALA A 293 -23.37 -10.52 -10.96
CA ALA A 293 -24.69 -11.07 -10.75
C ALA A 293 -24.63 -12.20 -9.70
N ALA A 294 -25.55 -12.16 -8.73
CA ALA A 294 -25.87 -13.34 -7.95
C ALA A 294 -26.30 -14.44 -8.93
N THR A 295 -25.72 -15.63 -8.83
CA THR A 295 -26.22 -16.78 -9.57
C THR A 295 -27.68 -16.98 -9.15
N ALA A 296 -28.61 -16.57 -10.01
CA ALA A 296 -30.00 -16.95 -9.91
C ALA A 296 -30.08 -18.45 -10.22
N ASN A 297 -29.71 -19.27 -9.25
CA ASN A 297 -30.03 -20.69 -9.18
C ASN A 297 -30.26 -20.99 -7.72
N GLY A 298 -31.55 -21.09 -7.38
CA GLY A 298 -32.04 -21.19 -6.02
C GLY A 298 -31.74 -22.52 -5.36
N GLN A 299 -31.76 -22.48 -4.03
CA GLN A 299 -32.47 -23.44 -3.20
C GLN A 299 -32.96 -22.66 -1.99
N ALA A 300 -34.29 -22.46 -1.97
CA ALA A 300 -35.06 -22.35 -0.75
C ALA A 300 -35.13 -23.73 -0.08
#